data_AF-R6MC09-F1
#
_entry.id   AF-R6MC09-F1
#
_cell.length_a   1.000
_cell.length_b   1.000
_cell.length_c   1.000
_cell.angle_alpha   90.00
_cell.angle_beta   90.00
_cell.angle_gamma   90.00
#
_symmetry.space_group_name_H-M   'P 1'
#
loop_
_entity.id
_entity.type
_entity.pdbx_description
1 polymer ?
#
loop_
_entity_poly.entity_id
_entity_poly.type
_entity_poly.pdbx_seq_one_letter_code
_entity_poly.pdbx_strand_id
1 'polypeptide(L)'
;MYKSQEELFNLLSGAFNVKLRLINKEYNYIKKIDIWNYLKINKWCKAKNLTLSEMVNDIIEIDITKVDLFLKDHLKRENKNIAD
;
A
#
# COMPACT_ATOMS: atom_id res chain seq x y z
N MET A 1 -16.56 -12.38 -7.39
CA MET A 1 -16.15 -12.13 -6.00
C MET A 1 -14.82 -12.84 -5.79
N TYR A 2 -13.79 -12.15 -5.29
CA TYR A 2 -12.49 -12.77 -5.03
C TYR A 2 -12.59 -13.70 -3.82
N LYS A 3 -11.81 -14.79 -3.83
CA LYS A 3 -11.88 -15.88 -2.85
C LYS A 3 -10.84 -15.75 -1.73
N SER A 4 -9.84 -14.88 -1.91
CA SER A 4 -8.80 -14.63 -0.91
C SER A 4 -8.19 -13.23 -1.04
N GLN A 5 -7.43 -12.82 -0.02
CA GLN A 5 -6.63 -11.58 -0.07
C GLN A 5 -5.53 -11.65 -1.14
N GLU A 6 -4.98 -12.84 -1.38
CA GLU A 6 -3.97 -13.06 -2.41
C GLU A 6 -4.56 -12.87 -3.81
N GLU A 7 -5.74 -13.42 -4.09
CA GLU A 7 -6.43 -13.22 -5.36
C GLU A 7 -6.75 -11.74 -5.59
N LEU A 8 -7.24 -11.04 -4.56
CA LEU A 8 -7.49 -9.60 -4.63
C LEU A 8 -6.21 -8.80 -4.90
N PHE A 9 -5.11 -9.14 -4.23
CA PHE A 9 -3.82 -8.50 -4.45
C PHE A 9 -3.34 -8.71 -5.89
N ASN A 10 -3.50 -9.91 -6.42
CA ASN A 10 -3.15 -10.25 -7.80
C ASN A 10 -4.03 -9.51 -8.83
N LEU A 11 -5.34 -9.37 -8.57
CA LEU A 11 -6.25 -8.57 -9.40
C LEU A 11 -5.83 -7.09 -9.46
N LEU A 12 -5.34 -6.56 -8.34
CA LEU A 12 -4.86 -5.16 -8.24
C LEU A 12 -3.42 -4.97 -8.72
N SER A 13 -2.73 -6.05 -9.12
CA SER A 13 -1.32 -6.00 -9.50
C SER A 13 -1.02 -5.01 -10.63
N GLY A 14 -1.96 -4.84 -11.56
CA GLY A 14 -1.89 -3.85 -12.64
C GLY A 14 -1.84 -2.42 -12.12
N ALA A 15 -2.74 -2.05 -11.20
CA ALA A 15 -2.77 -0.72 -10.58
C ALA A 15 -1.49 -0.45 -9.80
N PHE A 16 -1.02 -1.43 -9.03
CA PHE A 16 0.25 -1.32 -8.32
C PHE A 16 1.43 -1.09 -9.28
N ASN A 17 1.51 -1.85 -10.37
CA ASN A 17 2.58 -1.67 -11.37
C ASN A 17 2.57 -0.27 -11.97
N VAL A 18 1.38 0.29 -12.28
CA VAL A 18 1.26 1.67 -12.78
C VAL A 18 1.78 2.64 -11.73
N LYS A 19 1.31 2.55 -10.47
CA LYS A 19 1.74 3.47 -9.42
C LYS A 19 3.25 3.41 -9.20
N LEU A 20 3.83 2.21 -9.12
CA LEU A 20 5.27 2.04 -8.94
C LEU A 20 6.07 2.69 -10.07
N ARG A 21 5.64 2.58 -11.34
CA ARG A 21 6.31 3.26 -12.46
C ARG A 21 6.28 4.77 -12.33
N LEU A 22 5.17 5.35 -11.84
CA LEU A 22 5.03 6.79 -11.66
C LEU A 22 5.99 7.36 -10.60
N ILE A 23 6.23 6.61 -9.53
CA ILE A 23 7.02 7.06 -8.38
C ILE A 23 8.50 6.63 -8.44
N ASN A 24 8.88 5.80 -9.41
CA ASN A 24 10.16 5.09 -9.43
C ASN A 24 11.39 6.01 -9.42
N LYS A 25 11.28 7.27 -9.84
CA LYS A 25 12.42 8.20 -9.82
C LYS A 25 12.85 8.60 -8.40
N GLU A 26 11.89 8.71 -7.49
CA GLU A 26 12.11 9.26 -6.15
C GLU A 26 11.89 8.22 -5.04
N TYR A 27 11.05 7.21 -5.31
CA TYR A 27 10.58 6.23 -4.32
C TYR A 27 10.75 4.78 -4.80
N ASN A 28 11.86 4.46 -5.49
CA ASN A 28 12.12 3.12 -6.07
C ASN A 28 12.17 1.96 -5.07
N TYR A 29 12.39 2.23 -3.78
CA TYR A 29 12.43 1.23 -2.72
C TYR A 29 11.03 0.79 -2.28
N ILE A 30 9.98 1.58 -2.57
CA ILE A 30 8.61 1.24 -2.21
C ILE A 30 8.12 0.10 -3.10
N LYS A 31 7.59 -0.95 -2.47
CA LYS A 31 7.07 -2.14 -3.13
C LYS A 31 5.54 -2.16 -3.10
N LYS A 32 4.94 -3.03 -3.93
CA LYS A 32 3.48 -3.23 -3.98
C LYS A 32 2.90 -3.54 -2.60
N ILE A 33 3.60 -4.37 -1.84
CA ILE A 33 3.19 -4.81 -0.51
C ILE A 33 3.13 -3.65 0.49
N ASP A 34 3.99 -2.65 0.33
CA ASP A 34 4.02 -1.48 1.21
C ASP A 34 2.79 -0.59 1.00
N ILE A 35 2.46 -0.31 -0.27
CA ILE A 35 1.24 0.43 -0.64
C ILE A 35 0.00 -0.34 -0.17
N TRP A 36 -0.04 -1.65 -0.39
CA TRP A 36 -1.12 -2.53 0.07
C TRP A 36 -1.30 -2.49 1.59
N ASN A 37 -0.22 -2.63 2.35
CA ASN A 37 -0.27 -2.59 3.81
C ASN A 37 -0.71 -1.23 4.32
N TYR A 38 -0.18 -0.15 3.75
CA TYR A 38 -0.60 1.21 4.09
C TYR A 38 -2.11 1.40 3.87
N LEU A 39 -2.62 1.04 2.69
CA LEU A 39 -4.05 1.20 2.37
C LEU A 39 -4.93 0.32 3.25
N LYS A 40 -4.54 -0.95 3.48
CA LYS A 40 -5.24 -1.84 4.40
C LYS A 40 -5.39 -1.25 5.79
N ILE A 41 -4.31 -0.74 6.37
CA ILE A 41 -4.27 -0.28 7.76
C ILE A 41 -4.94 1.09 7.92
N ASN A 42 -4.76 1.99 6.95
CA ASN A 42 -5.16 3.39 7.12
C ASN A 42 -6.52 3.72 6.50
N LYS A 43 -6.93 3.02 5.44
CA LYS A 43 -8.11 3.34 4.64
C LYS A 43 -9.11 2.19 4.57
N TRP A 44 -8.71 1.04 4.03
CA TRP A 44 -9.64 -0.04 3.67
C TRP A 44 -10.23 -0.76 4.88
N CYS A 45 -9.53 -0.83 6.02
CA CYS A 45 -10.08 -1.42 7.24
C CYS A 45 -11.32 -0.69 7.78
N LYS A 46 -11.51 0.59 7.42
CA LYS A 46 -12.64 1.43 7.85
C LYS A 46 -13.75 1.51 6.79
N ALA A 47 -13.49 1.02 5.58
CA ALA A 47 -14.41 1.10 4.47
C ALA A 47 -15.50 0.02 4.57
N LYS A 48 -16.72 0.36 4.14
CA LYS A 48 -17.82 -0.61 3.96
C LYS A 48 -18.09 -0.74 2.47
N ASN A 49 -18.31 -1.96 2.00
CA ASN A 49 -18.64 -2.27 0.60
C ASN A 49 -17.61 -1.76 -0.41
N LEU A 50 -16.33 -1.75 -0.03
CA LEU A 50 -15.24 -1.29 -0.88
C LEU A 50 -15.16 -2.12 -2.17
N THR A 51 -15.35 -1.46 -3.31
CA THR A 51 -15.35 -2.06 -4.63
C THR A 51 -13.95 -2.15 -5.22
N LEU A 52 -13.76 -3.05 -6.19
CA LEU A 52 -12.47 -3.17 -6.88
C LEU A 52 -12.06 -1.86 -7.58
N SER A 53 -13.02 -1.13 -8.16
CA SER A 53 -12.74 0.15 -8.82
C SER A 53 -12.26 1.21 -7.83
N GLU A 54 -12.86 1.28 -6.63
CA GLU A 54 -12.40 2.19 -5.58
C GLU A 54 -11.01 1.82 -5.10
N MET A 55 -10.71 0.53 -4.94
CA MET A 55 -9.36 0.06 -4.58
C MET A 55 -8.33 0.41 -5.65
N VAL A 56 -8.67 0.25 -6.93
CA VAL A 56 -7.81 0.67 -8.05
C VAL A 56 -7.56 2.17 -7.99
N ASN A 57 -8.63 2.97 -7.84
CA ASN A 57 -8.51 4.42 -7.73
C ASN A 57 -7.62 4.83 -6.55
N ASP A 58 -7.84 4.22 -5.38
CA ASP A 58 -7.03 4.44 -4.19
C ASP A 58 -5.54 4.19 -4.44
N ILE A 59 -5.19 3.12 -5.16
CA ILE A 59 -3.79 2.80 -5.48
C ILE A 59 -3.17 3.83 -6.44
N ILE A 60 -3.93 4.28 -7.44
CA ILE A 60 -3.42 5.25 -8.41
C ILE A 60 -3.22 6.62 -7.77
N GLU A 61 -4.22 7.08 -7.01
CA GLU A 61 -4.27 8.43 -6.44
C GLU A 61 -3.53 8.58 -5.12
N ILE A 62 -3.03 7.49 -4.52
CA ILE A 62 -2.35 7.55 -3.23
C ILE A 62 -1.21 8.57 -3.21
N ASP A 63 -1.21 9.41 -2.19
CA ASP A 63 -0.06 10.27 -1.88
C ASP A 63 1.09 9.41 -1.37
N ILE A 64 2.11 9.26 -2.21
CA ILE A 64 3.22 8.34 -1.94
C ILE A 64 4.08 8.79 -0.77
N THR A 65 4.12 10.10 -0.48
CA THR A 65 4.87 10.64 0.65
C THR A 65 4.34 10.09 1.99
N LYS A 66 3.03 9.83 2.06
CA LYS A 66 2.42 9.21 3.26
C LYS A 66 2.80 7.75 3.43
N VAL A 67 2.95 7.01 2.34
CA VAL A 67 3.43 5.62 2.38
C VAL A 67 4.88 5.61 2.86
N ASP A 68 5.71 6.49 2.32
CA ASP A 68 7.11 6.63 2.73
C ASP A 68 7.25 6.94 4.23
N LEU A 69 6.54 7.95 4.73
CA LEU A 69 6.53 8.31 6.14
C LEU A 69 6.09 7.14 7.02
N PHE A 70 5.03 6.44 6.62
CA PHE A 70 4.53 5.27 7.33
C PHE A 70 5.57 4.13 7.44
N LEU A 71 6.33 3.87 6.37
CA LEU A 71 7.39 2.86 6.37
C LEU A 71 8.54 3.27 7.29
N LYS A 72 8.99 4.52 7.19
CA LYS A 72 10.05 5.07 8.04
C LYS A 72 9.68 5.03 9.52
N ASP A 73 8.43 5.29 9.86
CA ASP A 73 7.94 5.24 11.24
C ASP A 73 7.77 3.81 11.77
N HIS A 74 7.47 2.83 10.91
CA HIS A 74 7.49 1.41 11.31
C HIS A 74 8.92 0.96 11.62
N LEU A 75 9.87 1.23 10.73
CA LEU A 75 11.28 0.85 10.92
C LEU A 75 11.88 1.45 12.20
N LYS A 76 11.56 2.72 12.50
CA LYS A 76 12.01 3.37 13.74
C LYS A 76 11.47 2.69 15.00
N ARG A 77 10.24 2.19 14.98
CA ARG A 77 9.64 1.50 16.13
C ARG A 77 10.23 0.11 16.33
N GLU A 78 10.46 -0.63 15.24
CA GLU A 78 11.13 -1.92 15.31
C GLU A 78 12.56 -1.80 15.85
N ASN A 79 13.33 -0.80 15.38
CA ASN A 79 14.69 -0.57 15.88
C ASN A 79 14.74 -0.15 17.36
N LYS A 80 13.72 0.56 17.87
CA LYS A 80 13.63 0.88 19.30
C LYS A 80 13.36 -0.36 20.14
N ASN A 81 12.48 -1.24 19.69
CA ASN A 81 12.12 -2.46 20.42
C ASN A 81 13.24 -3.52 20.47
N ILE A 82 14.29 -3.38 19.65
CA ILE A 82 15.48 -4.27 19.66
C ILE A 82 16.58 -3.73 20.60
N ALA A 83 16.52 -2.44 20.96
CA ALA A 83 17.49 -1.78 21.82
C ALA A 83 17.10 -1.77 23.31
N ASP A 84 15.93 -2.31 23.64
CA ASP A 84 15.40 -2.53 25.00
C ASP A 84 15.38 -4.04 25.32
#